data_AF-A0A924S9X9-F1
#
_entry.id   AF-A0A924S9X9-F1
#
_cell.length_a   1.000
_cell.length_b   1.000
_cell.length_c   1.000
_cell.angle_alpha   90.00
_cell.angle_beta   90.00
_cell.angle_gamma   90.00
#
_symmetry.space_group_name_H-M   'P 1'
#
loop_
_entity.id
_entity.type
_entity.pdbx_description
1 polymer ?
#
loop_
_entity_poly.entity_id
_entity_poly.type
_entity_poly.pdbx_seq_one_letter_code
_entity_poly.pdbx_strand_id
1 'polypeptide(L)'
;VCGQAVDFGFDGKTLIHPKHLEICNRAFSPTEGEIAWSQVVIAAFAAPENAGKGALRVEGKMVELLHLAQARRLVAVAAAIAERSAA
;
A
#
# COMPACT_ATOMS: atom_id res chain seq x y z
N VAL A 1 17.02 -9.80 6.49
CA VAL A 1 17.09 -8.34 6.20
C VAL A 1 15.65 -7.86 5.96
N CYS A 2 15.21 -6.69 6.43
CA CYS A 2 13.78 -6.30 6.32
C CYS A 2 13.32 -6.19 4.86
N GLY A 3 14.13 -5.60 3.97
CA GLY A 3 13.78 -5.46 2.54
C GLY A 3 13.43 -6.79 1.88
N GLN A 4 14.24 -7.83 2.06
CA GLN A 4 13.95 -9.17 1.53
C GLN A 4 12.61 -9.74 2.03
N ALA A 5 12.21 -9.44 3.27
CA ALA A 5 10.92 -9.90 3.80
C ALA A 5 9.75 -9.14 3.15
N VAL A 6 9.91 -7.83 2.92
CA VAL A 6 8.93 -7.02 2.17
C VAL A 6 8.78 -7.56 0.74
N ASP A 7 9.89 -7.86 0.06
CA ASP A 7 9.89 -8.43 -1.29
C ASP A 7 9.17 -9.79 -1.37
N PHE A 8 9.18 -10.56 -0.28
CA PHE A 8 8.47 -11.84 -0.16
C PHE A 8 7.01 -11.70 0.29
N GLY A 9 6.53 -10.48 0.56
CA GLY A 9 5.15 -10.22 0.95
C GLY A 9 4.86 -10.40 2.44
N PHE A 10 5.88 -10.35 3.31
CA PHE A 10 5.65 -10.32 4.76
C PHE A 10 5.10 -8.96 5.19
N ASP A 11 4.12 -8.98 6.10
CA ASP A 11 3.50 -7.77 6.66
C ASP A 11 4.27 -7.21 7.90
N GLY A 12 5.38 -7.81 8.30
CA GLY A 12 6.14 -7.36 9.46
C GLY A 12 7.24 -8.30 9.93
N LYS A 13 7.79 -8.01 11.13
CA LYS A 13 8.85 -8.78 11.77
C LYS A 13 8.70 -8.77 13.28
N THR A 14 8.75 -9.95 13.91
CA THR A 14 8.85 -10.07 15.38
C THR A 14 10.20 -9.56 15.88
N LEU A 15 10.18 -8.75 16.95
CA LEU A 15 11.37 -8.10 17.51
C LEU A 15 11.60 -8.53 18.96
N ILE A 16 12.88 -8.65 19.34
CA ILE A 16 13.31 -8.96 20.72
C ILE A 16 14.05 -7.80 21.39
N HIS A 17 14.29 -6.69 20.68
CA HIS A 17 15.04 -5.55 21.18
C HIS A 17 14.47 -4.23 20.66
N PRO A 18 14.25 -3.21 21.52
CA PRO A 18 13.62 -1.93 21.14
C PRO A 18 14.36 -1.16 20.03
N LYS A 19 15.70 -1.25 19.97
CA LYS A 19 16.52 -0.60 18.92
C LYS A 19 16.11 -0.96 17.48
N HIS A 20 15.37 -2.05 17.27
CA HIS A 20 14.92 -2.45 15.94
C HIS A 20 13.59 -1.84 15.53
N LEU A 21 12.87 -1.20 16.45
CA LEU A 21 11.50 -0.71 16.22
C LEU A 21 11.45 0.27 15.04
N GLU A 22 12.22 1.35 15.10
CA GLU A 22 12.16 2.43 14.10
C GLU A 22 12.51 1.90 12.70
N ILE A 23 13.62 1.16 12.58
CA ILE A 23 14.07 0.64 11.28
C ILE A 23 13.10 -0.40 10.70
N CYS A 24 12.48 -1.23 11.54
CA CYS A 24 11.49 -2.20 11.06
C CYS A 24 10.18 -1.53 10.69
N ASN A 25 9.67 -0.61 11.52
CA ASN A 25 8.45 0.13 11.20
C ASN A 25 8.61 0.90 9.88
N ARG A 26 9.74 1.58 9.67
CA ARG A 26 10.02 2.26 8.40
C ARG A 26 10.05 1.29 7.21
N ALA A 27 10.63 0.10 7.38
CA ALA A 27 10.75 -0.86 6.28
C ALA A 27 9.42 -1.49 5.87
N PHE A 28 8.50 -1.73 6.81
CA PHE A 28 7.20 -2.37 6.56
C PHE A 28 6.04 -1.38 6.41
N SER A 29 6.29 -0.07 6.53
CA SER A 29 5.26 0.96 6.30
C SER A 29 5.21 1.33 4.82
N PRO A 30 4.00 1.54 4.25
CA PRO A 30 3.88 2.07 2.90
C PRO A 30 4.56 3.44 2.78
N THR A 31 5.23 3.68 1.66
CA THR A 31 5.81 4.98 1.33
C THR A 31 4.72 5.94 0.84
N GLU A 32 4.98 7.25 0.94
CA GLU A 32 4.07 8.28 0.43
C GLU A 32 3.76 8.11 -1.06
N GLY A 33 4.76 7.70 -1.85
CA GLY A 33 4.59 7.45 -3.28
C GLY A 33 3.67 6.26 -3.58
N GLU A 34 3.78 5.17 -2.81
CA GLU A 34 2.89 4.01 -2.94
C GLU A 34 1.45 4.35 -2.53
N ILE A 35 1.28 5.16 -1.48
CA ILE A 35 -0.04 5.64 -1.04
C ILE A 35 -0.66 6.52 -2.13
N ALA A 36 0.09 7.50 -2.66
CA ALA A 36 -0.38 8.40 -3.71
C ALA A 36 -0.78 7.63 -4.98
N TRP A 37 0.07 6.70 -5.44
CA TRP A 37 -0.26 5.84 -6.58
C TRP A 37 -1.52 5.01 -6.33
N SER A 38 -1.64 4.42 -5.13
CA SER A 38 -2.81 3.62 -4.77
C SER A 38 -4.10 4.45 -4.79
N GLN A 39 -4.05 5.71 -4.33
CA GLN A 39 -5.17 6.63 -4.40
C GLN A 39 -5.56 6.96 -5.85
N VAL A 40 -4.57 7.18 -6.73
CA VAL A 40 -4.80 7.40 -8.17
C VAL A 40 -5.50 6.19 -8.81
N VAL A 41 -5.04 4.97 -8.52
CA VAL A 41 -5.68 3.74 -9.03
C VAL A 41 -7.11 3.61 -8.52
N ILE A 42 -7.35 3.85 -7.22
CA ILE A 42 -8.69 3.79 -6.64
C ILE A 42 -9.62 4.81 -7.31
N ALA A 43 -9.15 6.05 -7.48
CA ALA A 43 -9.93 7.11 -8.12
C ALA A 43 -10.27 6.76 -9.57
N ALA A 44 -9.31 6.21 -10.32
CA ALA A 44 -9.53 5.80 -11.71
C ALA A 44 -10.63 4.74 -11.84
N PHE A 45 -10.66 3.73 -10.97
CA PHE A 45 -11.74 2.73 -10.96
C PHE A 45 -13.06 3.21 -10.37
N ALA A 46 -13.04 4.27 -9.55
CA ALA A 46 -14.25 4.88 -8.98
C ALA A 46 -14.97 5.81 -9.98
N ALA A 47 -14.30 6.23 -11.06
CA ALA A 47 -14.86 7.12 -12.05
C ALA A 47 -16.04 6.46 -12.81
N PRO A 48 -17.21 7.13 -12.96
CA PRO A 48 -18.39 6.53 -13.59
C PRO A 48 -18.16 5.96 -14.99
N GLU A 49 -17.30 6.60 -15.80
CA GLU A 49 -16.92 6.16 -17.14
C GLU A 49 -16.13 4.84 -17.17
N ASN A 50 -15.63 4.41 -16.01
CA ASN A 50 -14.88 3.17 -15.84
C ASN A 50 -15.68 2.07 -15.14
N ALA A 51 -16.96 2.33 -14.84
CA ALA A 51 -17.85 1.34 -14.24
C ALA A 51 -17.89 0.05 -15.09
N GLY A 52 -17.70 -1.09 -14.43
CA GLY A 52 -17.70 -2.41 -15.07
C GLY A 52 -16.44 -2.78 -15.86
N LYS A 53 -15.44 -1.88 -15.99
CA LYS A 53 -14.18 -2.22 -16.66
C LYS A 53 -13.29 -3.08 -15.76
N GLY A 54 -12.75 -4.17 -16.30
CA GLY A 54 -11.82 -5.05 -15.59
C GLY A 54 -10.36 -4.58 -15.61
N ALA A 55 -10.00 -3.73 -16.58
CA ALA A 55 -8.66 -3.18 -16.75
C ALA A 55 -8.73 -1.73 -17.28
N LEU A 56 -7.79 -0.89 -16.85
CA LEU A 56 -7.68 0.52 -17.22
C LEU A 56 -6.23 0.86 -17.57
N ARG A 57 -6.03 1.94 -18.34
CA ARG A 57 -4.72 2.56 -18.51
C ARG A 57 -4.65 3.83 -17.67
N VAL A 58 -3.83 3.82 -16.62
CA VAL A 58 -3.67 4.90 -15.65
C VAL A 58 -2.21 5.35 -15.70
N GLU A 59 -1.98 6.63 -16.00
CA GLU A 59 -0.64 7.22 -16.16
C GLU A 59 0.30 6.38 -17.06
N GLY A 60 -0.27 5.85 -18.14
CA GLY A 60 0.48 5.03 -19.10
C GLY A 60 0.70 3.57 -18.69
N LYS A 61 0.33 3.16 -17.47
CA LYS A 61 0.40 1.78 -16.97
C LYS A 61 -0.94 1.07 -17.06
N MET A 62 -0.92 -0.23 -17.33
CA MET A 62 -2.12 -1.07 -17.25
C MET A 62 -2.38 -1.45 -15.79
N VAL A 63 -3.60 -1.22 -15.32
CA VAL A 63 -4.07 -1.59 -13.98
C VAL A 63 -5.33 -2.43 -14.11
N GLU A 64 -5.52 -3.36 -13.19
CA GLU A 64 -6.59 -4.36 -13.21
C GLU A 64 -7.28 -4.41 -11.84
N LEU A 65 -8.37 -5.16 -11.73
CA LEU A 65 -9.08 -5.32 -10.46
C LEU A 65 -8.19 -5.85 -9.31
N LEU A 66 -7.17 -6.67 -9.62
CA LEU A 66 -6.19 -7.12 -8.62
C LEU A 66 -5.37 -5.95 -8.07
N HIS A 67 -4.97 -5.01 -8.95
CA HIS A 67 -4.22 -3.82 -8.58
C HIS A 67 -5.09 -2.86 -7.76
N LEU A 68 -6.38 -2.76 -8.09
CA LEU A 68 -7.35 -2.02 -7.27
C LEU A 68 -7.47 -2.62 -5.85
N ALA A 69 -7.54 -3.94 -5.73
CA ALA A 69 -7.60 -4.61 -4.43
C ALA A 69 -6.32 -4.37 -3.60
N GLN A 70 -5.14 -4.45 -4.23
CA GLN A 70 -3.86 -4.12 -3.60
C GLN A 70 -3.81 -2.66 -3.14
N ALA A 71 -4.21 -1.72 -4.00
CA ALA A 71 -4.25 -0.29 -3.68
C ALA A 71 -5.14 0.01 -2.47
N ARG A 72 -6.34 -0.60 -2.42
CA ARG A 72 -7.25 -0.47 -1.28
C ARG A 72 -6.64 -1.01 0.01
N ARG A 73 -6.00 -2.19 -0.03
CA ARG A 73 -5.30 -2.76 1.13
C ARG A 73 -4.19 -1.84 1.62
N LEU A 74 -3.37 -1.32 0.72
CA LEU A 74 -2.25 -0.44 1.05
C LEU A 74 -2.72 0.85 1.73
N VAL A 75 -3.74 1.51 1.17
CA VAL A 75 -4.32 2.72 1.77
C VAL A 75 -4.94 2.43 3.13
N ALA A 76 -5.60 1.28 3.31
CA ALA A 76 -6.15 0.89 4.61
C ALA A 76 -5.06 0.67 5.67
N VAL A 77 -3.94 0.04 5.31
CA VAL A 77 -2.78 -0.13 6.22
C VAL A 77 -2.19 1.22 6.59
N ALA A 78 -1.99 2.11 5.61
CA ALA A 78 -1.48 3.46 5.87
C ALA A 78 -2.39 4.25 6.83
N ALA A 79 -3.71 4.17 6.64
CA ALA A 79 -4.68 4.81 7.53
C ALA A 79 -4.61 4.27 8.96
N ALA A 80 -4.50 2.94 9.13
CA ALA A 80 -4.39 2.32 10.44
C ALA A 80 -3.08 2.69 11.16
N ILE A 81 -1.96 2.83 10.43
CA ILE A 81 -0.68 3.31 10.98
C ILE A 81 -0.81 4.77 11.44
N ALA A 82 -1.45 5.62 10.63
CA ALA A 82 -1.66 7.03 10.96
C ALA A 82 -2.53 7.19 12.22
N GLU A 83 -3.64 6.44 12.31
CA GLU A 83 -4.52 6.43 13.48
C GLU A 83 -3.77 6.02 14.76
N ARG A 84 -2.98 4.94 14.71
CA ARG A 84 -2.17 4.50 15.85
C ARG A 84 -1.07 5.48 16.25
N SER A 85 -0.53 6.24 15.30
CA SER A 85 0.54 7.21 15.58
C SER A 85 0.00 8.52 16.14
N ALA A 86 -1.30 8.78 15.96
CA ALA A 86 -2.00 9.94 16.52
C ALA A 86 -2.57 9.69 17.93
N ALA A 87 -2.68 8.43 18.35
CA ALA A 87 -3.13 8.00 19.68
C ALA A 87 -1.97 7.97 20.68
#